data_AF-A0A356J1A4-F1
#
_entry.id   AF-A0A356J1A4-F1
#
_cell.length_a   1.000
_cell.length_b   1.000
_cell.length_c   1.000
_cell.angle_alpha   90.00
_cell.angle_beta   90.00
_cell.angle_gamma   90.00
#
_symmetry.space_group_name_H-M   'P 1'
#
loop_
_entity.id
_entity.type
_entity.pdbx_description
1 polymer ?
#
loop_
_entity_poly.entity_id
_entity_poly.type
_entity_poly.pdbx_seq_one_letter_code
_entity_poly.pdbx_strand_id
1 'polypeptide(L)'
;MADDSPLKAQYNAMLVETDPARKNKLQEKLRAQMRTGSIDVNIMTKLDRPNYGPDKKELPAEFSDALAALRGYAQSKLNSAIVFSAGINRRLYTYIEKFKDFYADATGDIKKRIVLKVSDYRSSFIQGSFLAKKGLWVSEYRIESGLNCGGHAFISDGYLLGPILEEFKKKKDELVATILKLCNEALHAKNLKPFAEAPRTRITAQGGIGTAKENKFLLEFYQVDGTGWATPFLLCPEATNVDEVTLKKLCVATENDIELSEVSPLGVPFNNLKESPSELEKRRKIELGRPGSACPKGYLVSNREFTELPICTASRQYQKLKLDQLKTVELDPAALKQRAAEITRKACICNDLAESPLINHHIVAKNGTEPKRFTAVCPGPNIAYFSRIVSLKEMIDHIYGRLNLLEGVAARPSMFIKELQLNIEYFVKEVKKIAPAPSQKQIEHLNEFKKNLMEGMEYYRELFPRMIEETEEYRARTLAQLQEFKERLEAFMAEHTAIFSQPARHLVAA
;
A
#
# COMPACT_ATOMS: atom_id res chain seq x y z
N MET A 1 -15.43 10.42 -17.25
CA MET A 1 -14.70 9.64 -18.29
C MET A 1 -13.52 10.46 -18.78
N ALA A 2 -12.52 9.81 -19.38
CA ALA A 2 -11.42 10.49 -20.07
C ALA A 2 -11.93 11.33 -21.26
N ASP A 3 -11.15 12.32 -21.68
CA ASP A 3 -11.56 13.30 -22.69
C ASP A 3 -11.59 12.73 -24.11
N ASP A 4 -10.72 11.76 -24.38
CA ASP A 4 -10.65 10.95 -25.58
C ASP A 4 -11.71 9.83 -25.64
N SER A 5 -12.55 9.69 -24.61
CA SER A 5 -13.55 8.63 -24.55
C SER A 5 -14.64 8.84 -25.61
N PRO A 6 -14.90 7.84 -26.48
CA PRO A 6 -16.00 7.92 -27.45
C PRO A 6 -17.36 8.17 -26.82
N LEU A 7 -17.57 7.67 -25.59
CA LEU A 7 -18.80 7.88 -24.82
C LEU A 7 -18.95 9.32 -24.35
N LYS A 8 -17.83 9.97 -23.97
CA LYS A 8 -17.86 11.39 -23.60
C LYS A 8 -18.18 12.28 -24.82
N ALA A 9 -17.59 11.97 -25.98
CA ALA A 9 -17.92 12.67 -27.22
C ALA A 9 -19.42 12.54 -27.57
N GLN A 10 -19.98 11.33 -27.48
CA GLN A 10 -21.42 11.08 -27.68
C GLN A 10 -22.28 11.81 -26.64
N TYR A 11 -21.85 11.86 -25.39
CA TYR A 11 -22.53 12.59 -24.32
C TYR A 11 -22.58 14.09 -24.59
N ASN A 12 -21.45 14.69 -24.99
CA ASN A 12 -21.39 16.11 -25.34
C ASN A 12 -22.27 16.42 -26.56
N ALA A 13 -22.27 15.56 -27.58
CA ALA A 13 -23.16 15.71 -28.74
C ALA A 13 -24.65 15.64 -28.33
N MET A 14 -24.99 14.76 -27.38
CA MET A 14 -26.35 14.69 -26.82
C MET A 14 -26.74 15.95 -26.05
N LEU A 15 -25.81 16.59 -25.32
CA LEU A 15 -26.11 17.80 -24.56
C LEU A 15 -26.53 18.97 -25.47
N VAL A 16 -25.83 19.16 -26.58
CA VAL A 16 -26.08 20.27 -27.54
C VAL A 16 -27.21 20.00 -28.53
N GLU A 17 -27.73 18.76 -28.59
CA GLU A 17 -28.90 18.43 -29.43
C GLU A 17 -30.17 19.11 -28.90
N THR A 18 -30.88 19.79 -29.80
CA THR A 18 -32.09 20.57 -29.51
C THR A 18 -33.37 19.83 -29.91
N ASP A 19 -33.29 18.92 -30.88
CA ASP A 19 -34.43 18.09 -31.29
C ASP A 19 -34.74 17.03 -30.21
N PRO A 20 -35.94 17.05 -29.60
CA PRO A 20 -36.24 16.14 -28.49
C PRO A 20 -36.19 14.66 -28.85
N ALA A 21 -36.62 14.28 -30.07
CA ALA A 21 -36.64 12.89 -30.51
C ALA A 21 -35.23 12.35 -30.74
N ARG A 22 -34.37 13.14 -31.39
CA ARG A 22 -32.94 12.81 -31.58
C ARG A 22 -32.20 12.76 -30.26
N LYS A 23 -32.46 13.72 -29.36
CA LYS A 23 -31.86 13.74 -28.02
C LYS A 23 -32.21 12.47 -27.24
N ASN A 24 -33.47 12.03 -27.26
CA ASN A 24 -33.88 10.79 -26.59
C ASN A 24 -33.15 9.57 -27.16
N LYS A 25 -33.06 9.46 -28.50
CA LYS A 25 -32.32 8.37 -29.16
C LYS A 25 -30.84 8.33 -28.75
N LEU A 26 -30.20 9.50 -28.63
CA LEU A 26 -28.81 9.60 -28.14
C LEU A 26 -28.70 9.16 -26.67
N GLN A 27 -29.66 9.55 -25.82
CA GLN A 27 -29.68 9.12 -24.42
C GLN A 27 -29.83 7.60 -24.27
N GLU A 28 -30.75 6.98 -25.02
CA GLU A 28 -30.93 5.52 -25.02
C GLU A 28 -29.66 4.80 -25.48
N LYS A 29 -29.05 5.27 -26.57
CA LYS A 29 -27.79 4.73 -27.09
C LYS A 29 -26.65 4.86 -26.07
N LEU A 30 -26.57 5.97 -25.35
CA LEU A 30 -25.58 6.16 -24.29
C LEU A 30 -25.83 5.21 -23.11
N ARG A 31 -27.07 5.14 -22.60
CA ARG A 31 -27.43 4.24 -21.50
C ARG A 31 -27.13 2.77 -21.84
N ALA A 32 -27.39 2.34 -23.07
CA ALA A 32 -27.11 0.98 -23.53
C ALA A 32 -25.61 0.63 -23.57
N GLN A 33 -24.72 1.64 -23.66
CA GLN A 33 -23.28 1.44 -23.65
C GLN A 33 -22.65 1.61 -22.25
N MET A 34 -23.39 2.15 -21.27
CA MET A 34 -22.89 2.29 -19.91
C MET A 34 -22.65 0.91 -19.29
N ARG A 35 -21.52 0.76 -18.61
CA ARG A 35 -21.18 -0.45 -17.87
C ARG A 35 -21.08 -0.12 -16.39
N THR A 36 -21.63 -0.97 -15.54
CA THR A 36 -21.42 -0.88 -14.10
C THR A 36 -19.94 -1.11 -13.78
N GLY A 37 -19.42 -0.42 -12.77
CA GLY A 37 -18.09 -0.69 -12.24
C GLY A 37 -17.95 -2.10 -11.66
N SER A 38 -16.72 -2.50 -11.34
CA SER A 38 -16.46 -3.75 -10.62
C SER A 38 -16.52 -3.55 -9.10
N ILE A 39 -16.83 -4.62 -8.39
CA ILE A 39 -16.67 -4.72 -6.95
C ILE A 39 -15.53 -5.71 -6.73
N ASP A 40 -14.40 -5.26 -6.19
CA ASP A 40 -13.28 -6.14 -5.85
C ASP A 40 -13.13 -6.25 -4.33
N VAL A 41 -12.67 -7.40 -3.85
CA VAL A 41 -12.54 -7.69 -2.41
C VAL A 41 -11.07 -7.81 -2.04
N ASN A 42 -10.61 -7.02 -1.08
CA ASN A 42 -9.23 -7.10 -0.59
C ASN A 42 -9.11 -7.98 0.66
N ILE A 43 -8.19 -8.94 0.65
CA ILE A 43 -7.78 -9.69 1.84
C ILE A 43 -6.33 -9.34 2.16
N MET A 44 -6.10 -8.82 3.36
CA MET A 44 -4.75 -8.66 3.89
C MET A 44 -4.24 -10.02 4.39
N THR A 45 -3.31 -10.62 3.65
CA THR A 45 -2.91 -12.03 3.81
C THR A 45 -2.20 -12.33 5.13
N LYS A 46 -1.60 -11.31 5.76
CA LYS A 46 -0.99 -11.37 7.10
C LYS A 46 -2.02 -11.51 8.23
N LEU A 47 -3.30 -11.20 8.00
CA LEU A 47 -4.36 -11.36 9.01
C LEU A 47 -5.05 -12.70 8.88
N ASP A 48 -4.48 -13.69 9.55
CA ASP A 48 -5.00 -15.06 9.48
C ASP A 48 -5.00 -15.71 10.87
N ARG A 49 -5.68 -15.05 11.80
CA ARG A 49 -5.77 -15.50 13.19
C ARG A 49 -6.51 -16.85 13.25
N PRO A 50 -6.00 -17.85 14.00
CA PRO A 50 -6.75 -19.06 14.29
C PRO A 50 -7.96 -18.73 15.18
N ASN A 51 -9.07 -19.41 14.95
CA ASN A 51 -10.27 -19.29 15.77
C ASN A 51 -10.40 -20.50 16.70
N TYR A 52 -11.05 -20.30 17.85
CA TYR A 52 -11.17 -21.30 18.91
C TYR A 52 -12.63 -21.61 19.20
N GLY A 53 -12.94 -22.88 19.47
CA GLY A 53 -14.28 -23.33 19.86
C GLY A 53 -14.65 -22.94 21.30
N PRO A 54 -15.90 -23.22 21.73
CA PRO A 54 -16.34 -22.98 23.12
C PRO A 54 -15.50 -23.69 24.17
N ASP A 55 -14.86 -24.81 23.82
CA ASP A 55 -13.95 -25.60 24.65
C ASP A 55 -12.51 -25.05 24.67
N LYS A 56 -12.27 -23.89 24.05
CA LYS A 56 -10.96 -23.25 23.85
C LYS A 56 -9.97 -24.06 23.01
N LYS A 57 -10.43 -25.07 22.27
CA LYS A 57 -9.58 -25.78 21.30
C LYS A 57 -9.54 -25.03 19.97
N GLU A 58 -8.39 -25.09 19.31
CA GLU A 58 -8.21 -24.47 18.01
C GLU A 58 -9.09 -25.18 16.96
N LEU A 59 -9.82 -24.40 16.17
CA LEU A 59 -10.62 -24.90 15.07
C LEU A 59 -9.73 -25.28 13.88
N PRO A 60 -10.23 -26.14 12.96
CA PRO A 60 -9.53 -26.42 11.72
C PRO A 60 -9.13 -25.16 10.94
N ALA A 61 -8.04 -25.24 10.19
CA ALA A 61 -7.45 -24.07 9.53
C ALA A 61 -8.40 -23.34 8.59
N GLU A 62 -9.39 -24.01 7.97
CA GLU A 62 -10.39 -23.34 7.13
C GLU A 62 -11.28 -22.33 7.90
N PHE A 63 -11.29 -22.39 9.23
CA PHE A 63 -12.01 -21.44 10.07
C PHE A 63 -11.15 -20.28 10.56
N SER A 64 -9.88 -20.18 10.14
CA SER A 64 -9.09 -18.97 10.39
C SER A 64 -9.67 -17.77 9.63
N ASP A 65 -9.41 -16.56 10.13
CA ASP A 65 -10.06 -15.35 9.62
C ASP A 65 -9.88 -15.15 8.11
N ALA A 66 -8.67 -15.38 7.57
CA ALA A 66 -8.41 -15.15 6.14
C ALA A 66 -9.05 -16.22 5.25
N LEU A 67 -9.01 -17.48 5.67
CA LEU A 67 -9.59 -18.60 4.90
C LEU A 67 -11.12 -18.56 4.95
N ALA A 68 -11.70 -18.17 6.08
CA ALA A 68 -13.14 -17.94 6.21
C ALA A 68 -13.61 -16.78 5.31
N ALA A 69 -12.89 -15.66 5.29
CA ALA A 69 -13.18 -14.54 4.39
C ALA A 69 -13.05 -14.94 2.91
N LEU A 70 -11.98 -15.68 2.54
CA LEU A 70 -11.80 -16.20 1.19
C LEU A 70 -12.94 -17.12 0.79
N ARG A 71 -13.38 -18.04 1.66
CA ARG A 71 -14.51 -18.94 1.39
C ARG A 71 -15.80 -18.15 1.13
N GLY A 72 -16.09 -17.16 1.97
CA GLY A 72 -17.26 -16.30 1.80
C GLY A 72 -17.26 -15.58 0.44
N TYR A 73 -16.12 -15.01 0.05
CA TYR A 73 -15.94 -14.41 -1.27
C TYR A 73 -16.10 -15.43 -2.41
N ALA A 74 -15.45 -16.58 -2.30
CA ALA A 74 -15.44 -17.63 -3.31
C ALA A 74 -16.83 -18.18 -3.59
N GLN A 75 -17.65 -18.35 -2.54
CA GLN A 75 -19.02 -18.86 -2.62
C GLN A 75 -20.06 -17.77 -2.94
N SER A 76 -19.68 -16.49 -2.95
CA SER A 76 -20.58 -15.39 -3.31
C SER A 76 -20.93 -15.39 -4.81
N LYS A 77 -22.04 -14.72 -5.16
CA LYS A 77 -22.47 -14.54 -6.55
C LYS A 77 -21.66 -13.50 -7.34
N LEU A 78 -20.70 -12.81 -6.71
CA LEU A 78 -19.91 -11.75 -7.36
C LEU A 78 -19.12 -12.29 -8.57
N ASN A 79 -19.05 -11.50 -9.64
CA ASN A 79 -18.08 -11.68 -10.72
C ASN A 79 -17.08 -10.51 -10.60
N SER A 80 -15.89 -10.82 -10.08
CA SER A 80 -15.03 -9.82 -9.42
C SER A 80 -13.60 -10.32 -9.30
N ALA A 81 -12.70 -9.44 -8.83
CA ALA A 81 -11.38 -9.84 -8.40
C ALA A 81 -11.25 -9.90 -6.87
N ILE A 82 -10.44 -10.85 -6.40
CA ILE A 82 -9.86 -10.81 -5.06
C ILE A 82 -8.48 -10.17 -5.13
N VAL A 83 -8.20 -9.23 -4.24
CA VAL A 83 -6.92 -8.55 -4.10
C VAL A 83 -6.20 -9.13 -2.90
N PHE A 84 -5.02 -9.72 -3.11
CA PHE A 84 -4.15 -10.15 -2.03
C PHE A 84 -3.11 -9.08 -1.75
N SER A 85 -3.12 -8.58 -0.51
CA SER A 85 -2.23 -7.51 -0.04
C SER A 85 -1.39 -7.94 1.16
N ALA A 86 -0.30 -7.21 1.40
CA ALA A 86 0.60 -7.38 2.54
C ALA A 86 1.42 -8.68 2.58
N GLY A 87 1.75 -9.24 1.41
CA GLY A 87 2.67 -10.37 1.27
C GLY A 87 1.95 -11.69 0.97
N ILE A 88 2.67 -12.79 1.16
CA ILE A 88 2.23 -14.14 0.79
C ILE A 88 1.67 -14.92 1.98
N ASN A 89 0.50 -15.54 1.81
CA ASN A 89 -0.02 -16.57 2.72
C ASN A 89 -0.23 -17.87 1.92
N ARG A 90 0.71 -18.81 2.06
CA ARG A 90 0.72 -20.08 1.31
C ARG A 90 -0.51 -20.95 1.63
N ARG A 91 -1.03 -20.88 2.87
CA ARG A 91 -2.23 -21.63 3.27
C ARG A 91 -3.44 -21.11 2.53
N LEU A 92 -3.61 -19.78 2.52
CA LEU A 92 -4.68 -19.12 1.79
C LEU A 92 -4.60 -19.44 0.29
N TYR A 93 -3.43 -19.29 -0.33
CA TYR A 93 -3.26 -19.55 -1.76
C TYR A 93 -3.53 -21.01 -2.13
N THR A 94 -3.17 -21.96 -1.25
CA THR A 94 -3.50 -23.38 -1.43
C THR A 94 -5.00 -23.63 -1.26
N TYR A 95 -5.67 -22.92 -0.35
CA TYR A 95 -7.10 -23.06 -0.12
C TYR A 95 -7.95 -22.60 -1.32
N ILE A 96 -7.45 -21.64 -2.13
CA ILE A 96 -8.12 -21.18 -3.37
C ILE A 96 -8.42 -22.36 -4.31
N GLU A 97 -7.53 -23.36 -4.36
CA GLU A 97 -7.67 -24.50 -5.28
C GLU A 97 -8.98 -25.27 -5.13
N LYS A 98 -9.61 -25.18 -3.96
CA LYS A 98 -10.89 -25.85 -3.65
C LYS A 98 -12.09 -25.20 -4.34
N PHE A 99 -11.93 -24.03 -4.95
CA PHE A 99 -13.04 -23.23 -5.49
C PHE A 99 -12.97 -23.13 -7.01
N LYS A 100 -13.94 -23.76 -7.68
CA LYS A 100 -14.00 -23.85 -9.15
C LYS A 100 -14.04 -22.50 -9.88
N ASP A 101 -14.64 -21.48 -9.27
CA ASP A 101 -14.85 -20.18 -9.93
C ASP A 101 -13.55 -19.35 -10.11
N PHE A 102 -12.42 -19.81 -9.55
CA PHE A 102 -11.09 -19.24 -9.80
C PHE A 102 -10.37 -19.84 -11.01
N TYR A 103 -10.90 -20.92 -11.57
CA TYR A 103 -10.42 -21.49 -12.82
C TYR A 103 -11.23 -20.91 -13.98
N ALA A 104 -10.69 -21.00 -15.19
CA ALA A 104 -11.41 -20.61 -16.38
C ALA A 104 -12.54 -21.58 -16.68
N ASP A 105 -13.67 -21.05 -17.13
CA ASP A 105 -14.77 -21.86 -17.63
C ASP A 105 -14.52 -22.34 -19.07
N ALA A 106 -15.53 -22.99 -19.68
CA ALA A 106 -15.43 -23.54 -21.03
C ALA A 106 -15.08 -22.47 -22.11
N THR A 107 -15.45 -21.21 -21.86
CA THR A 107 -15.20 -20.06 -22.74
C THR A 107 -13.83 -19.42 -22.53
N GLY A 108 -13.13 -19.80 -21.45
CA GLY A 108 -11.85 -19.20 -21.06
C GLY A 108 -11.99 -18.08 -20.01
N ASP A 109 -13.21 -17.74 -19.61
CA ASP A 109 -13.48 -16.67 -18.66
C ASP A 109 -13.28 -17.12 -17.21
N ILE A 110 -12.65 -16.26 -16.41
CA ILE A 110 -12.42 -16.48 -14.97
C ILE A 110 -13.35 -15.58 -14.17
N LYS A 111 -14.32 -16.18 -13.48
CA LYS A 111 -15.33 -15.46 -12.69
C LYS A 111 -14.74 -14.79 -11.43
N LYS A 112 -13.78 -15.44 -10.77
CA LYS A 112 -13.10 -14.93 -9.57
C LYS A 112 -11.64 -14.69 -9.92
N ARG A 113 -11.34 -13.48 -10.39
CA ARG A 113 -9.98 -13.09 -10.79
C ARG A 113 -9.08 -12.90 -9.57
N ILE A 114 -7.77 -13.05 -9.76
CA ILE A 114 -6.77 -12.78 -8.71
C ILE A 114 -5.96 -11.55 -9.09
N VAL A 115 -5.86 -10.61 -8.16
CA VAL A 115 -4.99 -9.43 -8.22
C VAL A 115 -3.94 -9.56 -7.11
N LEU A 116 -2.66 -9.45 -7.47
CA LEU A 116 -1.56 -9.41 -6.51
C LEU A 116 -1.09 -7.97 -6.32
N LYS A 117 -1.15 -7.46 -5.08
CA LYS A 117 -0.44 -6.24 -4.70
C LYS A 117 1.02 -6.57 -4.39
N VAL A 118 1.93 -5.95 -5.13
CA VAL A 118 3.35 -6.32 -5.20
C VAL A 118 4.23 -5.08 -5.17
N SER A 119 5.45 -5.23 -4.65
CA SER A 119 6.45 -4.16 -4.58
C SER A 119 7.46 -4.23 -5.72
N ASP A 120 7.71 -5.41 -6.30
CA ASP A 120 8.80 -5.64 -7.24
C ASP A 120 8.53 -6.85 -8.16
N TYR A 121 9.34 -6.99 -9.20
CA TYR A 121 9.22 -8.06 -10.20
C TYR A 121 9.46 -9.45 -9.60
N ARG A 122 10.45 -9.59 -8.71
CA ARG A 122 10.81 -10.87 -8.10
C ARG A 122 9.68 -11.45 -7.25
N SER A 123 9.10 -10.64 -6.37
CA SER A 123 7.94 -10.98 -5.54
C SER A 123 6.75 -11.38 -6.42
N SER A 124 6.52 -10.64 -7.51
CA SER A 124 5.47 -10.92 -8.49
C SER A 124 5.66 -12.27 -9.17
N PHE A 125 6.88 -12.55 -9.64
CA PHE A 125 7.23 -13.82 -10.25
C PHE A 125 7.06 -14.99 -9.28
N ILE A 126 7.53 -14.86 -8.04
CA ILE A 126 7.42 -15.91 -7.02
C ILE A 126 5.95 -16.20 -6.69
N GLN A 127 5.16 -15.16 -6.40
CA GLN A 127 3.76 -15.33 -6.03
C GLN A 127 2.91 -15.83 -7.20
N GLY A 128 3.14 -15.27 -8.40
CA GLY A 128 2.51 -15.73 -9.64
C GLY A 128 2.82 -17.19 -9.91
N SER A 129 4.10 -17.59 -9.84
CA SER A 129 4.52 -18.97 -10.07
C SER A 129 3.91 -19.94 -9.05
N PHE A 130 3.75 -19.51 -7.79
CA PHE A 130 3.12 -20.32 -6.76
C PHE A 130 1.65 -20.62 -7.08
N LEU A 131 0.90 -19.62 -7.56
CA LEU A 131 -0.50 -19.78 -7.98
C LEU A 131 -0.61 -20.53 -9.31
N ALA A 132 0.27 -20.26 -10.26
CA ALA A 132 0.31 -20.93 -11.56
C ALA A 132 0.52 -22.44 -11.41
N LYS A 133 1.43 -22.88 -10.53
CA LYS A 133 1.64 -24.30 -10.20
C LYS A 133 0.41 -25.00 -9.60
N LYS A 134 -0.66 -24.26 -9.31
CA LYS A 134 -1.94 -24.74 -8.83
C LYS A 134 -3.04 -24.68 -9.90
N GLY A 135 -2.73 -24.23 -11.11
CA GLY A 135 -3.66 -23.98 -12.20
C GLY A 135 -4.44 -22.67 -12.03
N LEU A 136 -3.97 -21.75 -11.19
CA LEU A 136 -4.65 -20.48 -10.89
C LEU A 136 -3.95 -19.32 -11.61
N TRP A 137 -4.72 -18.50 -12.31
CA TRP A 137 -4.20 -17.36 -13.08
C TRP A 137 -4.24 -16.05 -12.29
N VAL A 138 -3.17 -15.25 -12.39
CA VAL A 138 -3.12 -13.88 -11.86
C VAL A 138 -3.51 -12.92 -12.96
N SER A 139 -4.65 -12.24 -12.81
CA SER A 139 -5.19 -11.31 -13.81
C SER A 139 -4.58 -9.90 -13.72
N GLU A 140 -4.02 -9.52 -12.56
CA GLU A 140 -3.39 -8.21 -12.37
C GLU A 140 -2.24 -8.28 -11.37
N TYR A 141 -1.11 -7.69 -11.75
CA TYR A 141 -0.03 -7.33 -10.84
C TYR A 141 -0.11 -5.82 -10.59
N ARG A 142 -0.47 -5.47 -9.36
CA ARG A 142 -0.66 -4.09 -8.91
C ARG A 142 0.57 -3.65 -8.13
N ILE A 143 1.45 -2.94 -8.82
CA ILE A 143 2.71 -2.44 -8.31
C ILE A 143 2.42 -1.24 -7.40
N GLU A 144 2.93 -1.28 -6.18
CA GLU A 144 2.81 -0.18 -5.22
C GLU A 144 4.19 0.34 -4.82
N SER A 145 4.36 1.67 -4.77
CA SER A 145 5.53 2.27 -4.12
C SER A 145 5.67 1.76 -2.69
N GLY A 146 6.88 1.34 -2.32
CA GLY A 146 7.15 0.77 -1.00
C GLY A 146 6.94 1.74 0.16
N LEU A 147 7.18 3.04 -0.06
CA LEU A 147 7.11 4.08 0.98
C LEU A 147 6.15 5.24 0.67
N ASN A 148 5.88 5.53 -0.60
CA ASN A 148 5.04 6.68 -1.02
C ASN A 148 3.54 6.32 -1.16
N CYS A 149 3.08 5.31 -0.42
CA CYS A 149 1.68 4.88 -0.37
C CYS A 149 1.06 5.19 1.00
N GLY A 150 -0.27 5.23 1.09
CA GLY A 150 -0.95 5.21 2.38
C GLY A 150 -0.94 3.83 3.01
N GLY A 151 -1.15 3.76 4.33
CA GLY A 151 -1.15 2.48 5.05
C GLY A 151 0.25 1.87 5.18
N HIS A 152 0.31 0.54 5.14
CA HIS A 152 1.54 -0.22 5.36
C HIS A 152 2.63 0.13 4.35
N ALA A 153 3.83 0.34 4.88
CA ALA A 153 5.03 0.55 4.11
C ALA A 153 5.79 -0.77 3.96
N PHE A 154 6.12 -1.13 2.72
CA PHE A 154 6.90 -2.31 2.38
C PHE A 154 8.21 -1.82 1.77
N ILE A 155 9.22 -1.68 2.63
CA ILE A 155 10.54 -1.23 2.21
C ILE A 155 11.13 -2.23 1.21
N SER A 156 11.62 -1.71 0.08
CA SER A 156 12.14 -2.51 -1.04
C SER A 156 13.66 -2.47 -1.10
N ASP A 157 14.37 -2.54 0.03
CA ASP A 157 15.84 -2.60 0.10
C ASP A 157 16.57 -1.60 -0.84
N GLY A 158 16.03 -0.39 -0.98
CA GLY A 158 16.57 0.69 -1.82
C GLY A 158 16.15 0.68 -3.29
N TYR A 159 15.39 -0.32 -3.76
CA TYR A 159 14.79 -0.30 -5.10
C TYR A 159 13.72 0.79 -5.20
N LEU A 160 13.90 1.70 -6.16
CA LEU A 160 12.95 2.78 -6.45
C LEU A 160 11.90 2.35 -7.49
N LEU A 161 10.73 2.98 -7.47
CA LEU A 161 9.58 2.63 -8.32
C LEU A 161 9.90 2.72 -9.81
N GLY A 162 10.69 3.70 -10.24
CA GLY A 162 11.00 3.88 -11.66
C GLY A 162 11.73 2.68 -12.26
N PRO A 163 12.88 2.27 -11.70
CA PRO A 163 13.56 1.02 -12.08
C PRO A 163 12.66 -0.22 -12.02
N ILE A 164 11.81 -0.33 -10.98
CA ILE A 164 10.85 -1.44 -10.86
C ILE A 164 9.89 -1.46 -12.06
N LEU A 165 9.26 -0.31 -12.37
CA LEU A 165 8.33 -0.19 -13.51
C LEU A 165 9.03 -0.44 -14.85
N GLU A 166 10.28 0.00 -15.01
CA GLU A 166 11.09 -0.29 -16.19
C GLU A 166 11.32 -1.80 -16.37
N GLU A 167 11.61 -2.51 -15.27
CA GLU A 167 11.77 -3.96 -15.29
C GLU A 167 10.48 -4.65 -15.71
N PHE A 168 9.33 -4.27 -15.15
CA PHE A 168 8.04 -4.81 -15.57
C PHE A 168 7.74 -4.54 -17.04
N LYS A 169 7.99 -3.32 -17.52
CA LYS A 169 7.82 -2.96 -18.93
C LYS A 169 8.63 -3.88 -19.84
N LYS A 170 9.90 -4.14 -19.49
CA LYS A 170 10.82 -4.98 -20.29
C LYS A 170 10.50 -6.47 -20.22
N LYS A 171 10.06 -6.96 -19.05
CA LYS A 171 9.91 -8.40 -18.77
C LYS A 171 8.46 -8.88 -18.70
N LYS A 172 7.47 -8.05 -19.06
CA LYS A 172 6.04 -8.40 -19.01
C LYS A 172 5.74 -9.70 -19.78
N ASP A 173 6.26 -9.81 -21.00
CA ASP A 173 6.00 -10.97 -21.86
C ASP A 173 6.68 -12.24 -21.32
N GLU A 174 7.90 -12.12 -20.80
CA GLU A 174 8.63 -13.21 -20.14
C GLU A 174 7.86 -13.72 -18.90
N LEU A 175 7.38 -12.81 -18.06
CA LEU A 175 6.56 -13.12 -16.90
C LEU A 175 5.29 -13.88 -17.32
N VAL A 176 4.51 -13.32 -18.26
CA VAL A 176 3.25 -13.92 -18.69
C VAL A 176 3.46 -15.29 -19.34
N ALA A 177 4.46 -15.43 -20.22
CA ALA A 177 4.78 -16.70 -20.87
C ALA A 177 5.18 -17.78 -19.86
N THR A 178 6.00 -17.43 -18.87
CA THR A 178 6.43 -18.36 -17.83
C THR A 178 5.24 -18.80 -16.95
N ILE A 179 4.39 -17.85 -16.56
CA ILE A 179 3.18 -18.13 -15.77
C ILE A 179 2.19 -19.00 -16.57
N LEU A 180 2.00 -18.75 -17.87
CA LEU A 180 1.17 -19.58 -18.76
C LEU A 180 1.65 -21.02 -18.80
N LYS A 181 2.95 -21.23 -19.01
CA LYS A 181 3.54 -22.57 -19.04
C LYS A 181 3.25 -23.32 -17.73
N LEU A 182 3.60 -22.74 -16.59
CA LEU A 182 3.40 -23.35 -15.28
C LEU A 182 1.92 -23.62 -14.98
N CYS A 183 1.03 -22.71 -15.40
CA CYS A 183 -0.40 -22.85 -15.22
C CYS A 183 -0.97 -24.01 -16.04
N ASN A 184 -0.59 -24.11 -17.32
CA ASN A 184 -1.05 -25.17 -18.20
C ASN A 184 -0.53 -26.55 -17.76
N GLU A 185 0.72 -26.65 -17.31
CA GLU A 185 1.25 -27.89 -16.72
C GLU A 185 0.39 -28.36 -15.53
N ALA A 186 0.02 -27.44 -14.63
CA ALA A 186 -0.83 -27.74 -13.49
C ALA A 186 -2.29 -28.09 -13.87
N LEU A 187 -2.85 -27.40 -14.87
CA LEU A 187 -4.20 -27.70 -15.38
C LEU A 187 -4.25 -29.09 -16.03
N HIS A 188 -3.25 -29.44 -16.85
CA HIS A 188 -3.12 -30.77 -17.44
C HIS A 188 -3.04 -31.86 -16.38
N ALA A 189 -2.21 -31.69 -15.35
CA ALA A 189 -2.09 -32.65 -14.25
C ALA A 189 -3.40 -32.85 -13.48
N LYS A 190 -4.31 -31.87 -13.53
CA LYS A 190 -5.64 -31.90 -12.90
C LYS A 190 -6.76 -32.34 -13.84
N ASN A 191 -6.45 -32.74 -15.07
CA ASN A 191 -7.44 -33.03 -16.13
C ASN A 191 -8.40 -31.85 -16.39
N LEU A 192 -7.90 -30.62 -16.26
CA LEU A 192 -8.62 -29.39 -16.60
C LEU A 192 -8.16 -28.87 -17.96
N LYS A 193 -9.05 -28.14 -18.65
CA LYS A 193 -8.75 -27.55 -19.97
C LYS A 193 -7.62 -26.51 -19.82
N PRO A 194 -6.48 -26.66 -20.52
CA PRO A 194 -5.43 -25.65 -20.53
C PRO A 194 -5.88 -24.40 -21.31
N PHE A 195 -5.18 -23.30 -21.06
CA PHE A 195 -5.33 -22.08 -21.84
C PHE A 195 -4.66 -22.23 -23.21
N ALA A 196 -5.40 -21.92 -24.27
CA ALA A 196 -4.83 -21.85 -25.62
C ALA A 196 -3.90 -20.64 -25.77
N GLU A 197 -4.30 -19.51 -25.18
CA GLU A 197 -3.53 -18.26 -25.13
C GLU A 197 -3.56 -17.71 -23.70
N ALA A 198 -2.57 -16.90 -23.33
CA ALA A 198 -2.54 -16.27 -22.01
C ALA A 198 -3.79 -15.40 -21.81
N PRO A 199 -4.56 -15.60 -20.72
CA PRO A 199 -5.60 -14.65 -20.34
C PRO A 199 -5.00 -13.25 -20.14
N ARG A 200 -5.81 -12.21 -20.37
CA ARG A 200 -5.36 -10.82 -20.23
C ARG A 200 -4.79 -10.58 -18.83
N THR A 201 -3.52 -10.17 -18.78
CA THR A 201 -2.80 -9.82 -17.55
C THR A 201 -2.47 -8.35 -17.53
N ARG A 202 -2.98 -7.64 -16.51
CA ARG A 202 -2.73 -6.21 -16.31
C ARG A 202 -1.53 -5.98 -15.42
N ILE A 203 -0.73 -4.98 -15.75
CA ILE A 203 0.28 -4.39 -14.86
C ILE A 203 -0.22 -2.98 -14.50
N THR A 204 -0.50 -2.71 -13.23
CA THR A 204 -0.94 -1.38 -12.77
C THR A 204 0.03 -0.80 -11.77
N ALA A 205 0.08 0.53 -11.65
CA ALA A 205 1.02 1.22 -10.76
C ALA A 205 0.32 2.21 -9.81
N GLN A 206 0.75 2.24 -8.55
CA GLN A 206 0.19 3.09 -7.51
C GLN A 206 1.28 3.63 -6.58
N GLY A 207 0.97 4.73 -5.90
CA GLY A 207 1.84 5.37 -4.92
C GLY A 207 2.32 6.74 -5.37
N GLY A 208 2.12 7.75 -4.54
CA GLY A 208 2.62 9.11 -4.76
C GLY A 208 1.97 9.91 -5.89
N ILE A 209 1.21 9.30 -6.80
CA ILE A 209 0.59 9.96 -7.95
C ILE A 209 -0.27 11.14 -7.47
N GLY A 210 0.02 12.32 -7.97
CA GLY A 210 -0.60 13.58 -7.55
C GLY A 210 -0.97 14.50 -8.71
N THR A 211 -0.52 14.27 -9.94
CA THR A 211 -0.94 15.09 -11.09
C THR A 211 -1.42 14.25 -12.27
N ALA A 212 -2.25 14.86 -13.13
CA ALA A 212 -2.67 14.25 -14.39
C ALA A 212 -1.47 13.95 -15.32
N LYS A 213 -0.41 14.76 -15.26
CA LYS A 213 0.81 14.55 -16.04
C LYS A 213 1.63 13.36 -15.55
N GLU A 214 1.79 13.20 -14.23
CA GLU A 214 2.40 12.00 -13.65
C GLU A 214 1.61 10.74 -14.06
N ASN A 215 0.28 10.81 -13.98
CA ASN A 215 -0.59 9.75 -14.42
C ASN A 215 -0.42 9.38 -15.91
N LYS A 216 -0.42 10.38 -16.79
CA LYS A 216 -0.19 10.20 -18.23
C LYS A 216 1.20 9.61 -18.49
N PHE A 217 2.23 10.11 -17.80
CA PHE A 217 3.59 9.61 -17.92
C PHE A 217 3.70 8.12 -17.58
N LEU A 218 3.06 7.67 -16.50
CA LEU A 218 3.03 6.25 -16.15
C LEU A 218 2.38 5.39 -17.24
N LEU A 219 1.26 5.85 -17.81
CA LEU A 219 0.54 5.13 -18.86
C LEU A 219 1.32 5.06 -20.17
N GLU A 220 1.99 6.15 -20.57
CA GLU A 220 2.65 6.25 -21.88
C GLU A 220 4.09 5.74 -21.85
N PHE A 221 4.89 6.19 -20.88
CA PHE A 221 6.30 5.84 -20.80
C PHE A 221 6.49 4.42 -20.26
N TYR A 222 5.83 4.09 -19.14
CA TYR A 222 5.95 2.75 -18.53
C TYR A 222 4.97 1.73 -19.10
N GLN A 223 4.01 2.15 -19.91
CA GLN A 223 3.02 1.26 -20.56
C GLN A 223 2.23 0.42 -19.55
N VAL A 224 1.95 0.99 -18.38
CA VAL A 224 1.08 0.34 -17.39
C VAL A 224 -0.37 0.37 -17.87
N ASP A 225 -1.12 -0.68 -17.56
CA ASP A 225 -2.52 -0.85 -17.92
C ASP A 225 -3.48 0.02 -17.08
N GLY A 226 -2.96 0.80 -16.13
CA GLY A 226 -3.72 1.69 -15.27
C GLY A 226 -2.95 2.16 -14.04
N THR A 227 -3.46 3.22 -13.43
CA THR A 227 -2.91 3.85 -12.23
C THR A 227 -3.91 3.81 -11.07
N GLY A 228 -3.41 3.90 -9.84
CA GLY A 228 -4.25 3.96 -8.63
C GLY A 228 -4.07 5.24 -7.84
N TRP A 229 -5.19 5.83 -7.43
CA TRP A 229 -5.26 7.03 -6.60
C TRP A 229 -6.06 6.69 -5.33
N ALA A 230 -5.47 6.92 -4.16
CA ALA A 230 -6.09 6.52 -2.89
C ALA A 230 -6.06 7.64 -1.85
N THR A 231 -4.87 8.08 -1.43
CA THR A 231 -4.73 9.08 -0.35
C THR A 231 -5.54 10.37 -0.57
N PRO A 232 -5.56 10.98 -1.77
CA PRO A 232 -6.37 12.18 -2.00
C PRO A 232 -7.87 11.95 -1.79
N PHE A 233 -8.38 10.73 -2.01
CA PHE A 233 -9.79 10.39 -1.79
C PHE A 233 -10.20 10.40 -0.32
N LEU A 234 -9.25 10.40 0.63
CA LEU A 234 -9.57 10.63 2.05
C LEU A 234 -10.19 12.02 2.29
N LEU A 235 -10.00 12.96 1.36
CA LEU A 235 -10.62 14.29 1.37
C LEU A 235 -11.92 14.37 0.56
N CYS A 236 -12.43 13.22 0.10
CA CYS A 236 -13.66 13.09 -0.67
C CYS A 236 -14.74 12.33 0.13
N PRO A 237 -15.66 13.04 0.81
CA PRO A 237 -16.73 12.43 1.60
C PRO A 237 -17.70 11.59 0.76
N GLU A 238 -17.80 11.84 -0.55
CA GLU A 238 -18.63 11.06 -1.47
C GLU A 238 -18.05 9.66 -1.76
N ALA A 239 -16.74 9.47 -1.51
CA ALA A 239 -16.04 8.22 -1.79
C ALA A 239 -15.52 7.49 -0.53
N THR A 240 -15.42 8.19 0.60
CA THR A 240 -14.86 7.65 1.84
C THR A 240 -15.69 8.06 3.05
N ASN A 241 -15.56 7.28 4.14
CA ASN A 241 -16.30 7.51 5.38
C ASN A 241 -15.46 8.21 6.45
N VAL A 242 -14.49 9.06 6.08
CA VAL A 242 -13.66 9.78 7.06
C VAL A 242 -14.55 10.72 7.87
N ASP A 243 -14.40 10.74 9.20
CA ASP A 243 -15.18 11.63 10.07
C ASP A 243 -14.70 13.08 9.98
N GLU A 244 -15.58 14.02 10.31
CA GLU A 244 -15.34 15.46 10.15
C GLU A 244 -14.07 15.96 10.87
N VAL A 245 -13.82 15.47 12.09
CA VAL A 245 -12.64 15.88 12.88
C VAL A 245 -11.36 15.44 12.18
N THR A 246 -11.32 14.20 11.71
CA THR A 246 -10.17 13.64 10.99
C THR A 246 -10.00 14.31 9.63
N LEU A 247 -11.09 14.57 8.90
CA LEU A 247 -11.09 15.25 7.61
C LEU A 247 -10.48 16.66 7.70
N LYS A 248 -10.87 17.44 8.71
CA LYS A 248 -10.30 18.78 8.98
C LYS A 248 -8.79 18.72 9.25
N LYS A 249 -8.34 17.73 10.03
CA LYS A 249 -6.90 17.52 10.29
C LYS A 249 -6.13 17.15 9.03
N LEU A 250 -6.69 16.32 8.15
CA LEU A 250 -6.07 15.96 6.88
C LEU A 250 -5.94 17.17 5.94
N CYS A 251 -6.91 18.07 5.91
CA CYS A 251 -6.88 19.27 5.07
C CYS A 251 -5.74 20.24 5.42
N VAL A 252 -5.34 20.30 6.69
CA VAL A 252 -4.26 21.19 7.16
C VAL A 252 -2.94 20.45 7.39
N ALA A 253 -2.90 19.15 7.09
CA ALA A 253 -1.70 18.35 7.31
C ALA A 253 -0.57 18.81 6.39
N THR A 254 0.61 18.97 6.95
CA THR A 254 1.87 19.22 6.25
C THR A 254 2.71 17.96 6.21
N GLU A 255 3.87 17.99 5.54
CA GLU A 255 4.80 16.85 5.56
C GLU A 255 5.22 16.47 6.98
N ASN A 256 5.32 17.46 7.88
CA ASN A 256 5.71 17.23 9.27
C ASN A 256 4.65 16.52 10.10
N ASP A 257 3.40 16.48 9.64
CA ASP A 257 2.29 15.83 10.34
C ASP A 257 2.15 14.35 9.97
N ILE A 258 2.81 13.92 8.88
CA ILE A 258 2.80 12.54 8.40
C ILE A 258 4.11 11.87 8.81
N GLU A 259 4.01 10.67 9.39
CA GLU A 259 5.18 9.87 9.72
C GLU A 259 5.05 8.43 9.29
N LEU A 260 6.17 7.85 8.87
CA LEU A 260 6.36 6.42 8.85
C LEU A 260 6.50 5.91 10.28
N SER A 261 5.40 5.42 10.84
CA SER A 261 5.28 5.05 12.25
C SER A 261 5.43 3.55 12.47
N GLU A 262 5.87 3.13 13.67
CA GLU A 262 5.90 1.72 14.07
C GLU A 262 4.75 1.37 15.04
N VAL A 263 3.63 2.11 14.99
CA VAL A 263 2.53 1.90 15.94
C VAL A 263 1.74 0.60 15.67
N SER A 264 1.99 -0.05 14.53
CA SER A 264 1.36 -1.32 14.15
C SER A 264 1.65 -2.44 15.16
N PRO A 265 0.61 -3.15 15.64
CA PRO A 265 0.80 -4.36 16.42
C PRO A 265 1.53 -5.49 15.67
N LEU A 266 1.52 -5.47 14.32
CA LEU A 266 2.16 -6.48 13.48
C LEU A 266 3.67 -6.27 13.28
N GLY A 267 4.23 -5.16 13.79
CA GLY A 267 5.64 -4.82 13.58
C GLY A 267 5.97 -4.35 12.17
N VAL A 268 4.97 -4.13 11.31
CA VAL A 268 5.14 -3.53 9.98
C VAL A 268 4.86 -2.02 10.09
N PRO A 269 5.79 -1.15 9.66
CA PRO A 269 5.57 0.29 9.73
C PRO A 269 4.47 0.73 8.76
N PHE A 270 3.82 1.86 9.05
CA PHE A 270 2.82 2.45 8.18
C PHE A 270 2.78 3.97 8.31
N ASN A 271 2.38 4.65 7.23
CA ASN A 271 2.21 6.09 7.23
C ASN A 271 1.02 6.49 8.10
N ASN A 272 1.24 7.37 9.08
CA ASN A 272 0.30 7.72 10.13
C ASN A 272 0.21 9.25 10.28
N LEU A 273 -0.97 9.72 10.68
CA LEU A 273 -1.17 11.12 11.07
C LEU A 273 -0.85 11.29 12.56
N LYS A 274 0.23 12.02 12.87
CA LYS A 274 0.78 12.18 14.24
C LYS A 274 -0.24 12.67 15.26
N GLU A 275 -1.07 13.61 14.83
CA GLU A 275 -2.06 14.28 15.68
C GLU A 275 -3.49 13.75 15.46
N SER A 276 -3.64 12.50 15.02
CA SER A 276 -4.97 11.87 14.93
C SER A 276 -5.62 11.68 16.31
N PRO A 277 -6.97 11.61 16.40
CA PRO A 277 -7.66 11.33 17.67
C PRO A 277 -7.16 10.07 18.38
N SER A 278 -6.82 9.01 17.64
CA SER A 278 -6.23 7.77 18.18
C SER A 278 -4.86 8.03 18.82
N GLU A 279 -3.97 8.80 18.18
CA GLU A 279 -2.65 9.11 18.72
C GLU A 279 -2.70 9.99 19.97
N LEU A 280 -3.64 10.95 20.01
CA LEU A 280 -3.91 11.77 21.19
C LEU A 280 -4.40 10.92 22.37
N GLU A 281 -5.35 10.02 22.13
CA GLU A 281 -5.85 9.12 23.18
C GLU A 281 -4.79 8.14 23.67
N LYS A 282 -3.92 7.65 22.77
CA LYS A 282 -2.78 6.81 23.13
C LYS A 282 -1.83 7.54 24.07
N ARG A 283 -1.43 8.78 23.75
CA ARG A 283 -0.58 9.61 24.62
C ARG A 283 -1.21 9.83 26.00
N ARG A 284 -2.49 10.21 26.03
CA ARG A 284 -3.24 10.38 27.29
C ARG A 284 -3.25 9.11 28.15
N LYS A 285 -3.41 7.93 27.55
CA LYS A 285 -3.36 6.64 28.27
C LYS A 285 -1.97 6.32 28.83
N ILE A 286 -0.92 6.67 28.10
CA ILE A 286 0.47 6.52 28.56
C ILE A 286 0.72 7.42 29.77
N GLU A 287 0.31 8.69 29.70
CA GLU A 287 0.45 9.68 30.79
C GLU A 287 -0.31 9.25 32.06
N LEU A 288 -1.46 8.60 31.92
CA LEU A 288 -2.23 8.05 33.04
C LEU A 288 -1.68 6.72 33.59
N GLY A 289 -0.54 6.22 33.09
CA GLY A 289 0.05 4.96 33.49
C GLY A 289 -0.79 3.73 33.09
N ARG A 290 -1.66 3.86 32.08
CA ARG A 290 -2.57 2.80 31.60
C ARG A 290 -2.43 2.60 30.08
N PRO A 291 -1.22 2.34 29.57
CA PRO A 291 -0.99 2.24 28.14
C PRO A 291 -1.67 0.99 27.55
N GLY A 292 -1.96 1.04 26.25
CA GLY A 292 -2.61 -0.03 25.50
C GLY A 292 -4.14 -0.07 25.57
N SER A 293 -4.73 -0.95 24.77
CA SER A 293 -6.19 -1.13 24.64
C SER A 293 -6.70 -2.38 25.34
N ALA A 294 -7.99 -2.43 25.68
CA ALA A 294 -8.65 -3.67 26.08
C ALA A 294 -8.75 -4.69 24.93
N CYS A 295 -8.45 -4.28 23.69
CA CYS A 295 -8.45 -5.12 22.49
C CYS A 295 -9.79 -5.84 22.20
N PRO A 296 -10.92 -5.11 22.13
CA PRO A 296 -12.25 -5.72 22.04
C PRO A 296 -12.47 -6.55 20.76
N LYS A 297 -11.83 -6.18 19.64
CA LYS A 297 -11.99 -6.87 18.34
C LYS A 297 -11.01 -8.02 18.12
N GLY A 298 -9.81 -7.92 18.68
CA GLY A 298 -8.82 -9.00 18.64
C GLY A 298 -8.27 -9.42 17.26
N TYR A 299 -8.52 -8.71 16.16
CA TYR A 299 -8.08 -9.12 14.80
C TYR A 299 -6.55 -9.21 14.63
N LEU A 300 -5.78 -8.49 15.43
CA LEU A 300 -4.30 -8.46 15.40
C LEU A 300 -3.67 -9.21 16.59
N VAL A 301 -4.40 -10.15 17.19
CA VAL A 301 -3.89 -10.98 18.27
C VAL A 301 -3.00 -12.08 17.68
N SER A 302 -1.73 -12.12 18.08
CA SER A 302 -0.74 -13.03 17.50
C SER A 302 0.43 -13.41 18.41
N ASN A 303 0.66 -12.72 19.53
CA ASN A 303 1.86 -12.87 20.35
C ASN A 303 1.58 -13.74 21.59
N ARG A 304 2.42 -14.76 21.85
CA ARG A 304 2.31 -15.70 22.99
C ARG A 304 3.44 -15.56 24.03
N GLU A 305 4.15 -14.43 24.03
CA GLU A 305 5.33 -14.24 24.88
C GLU A 305 5.05 -14.39 26.38
N PHE A 306 3.85 -14.00 26.84
CA PHE A 306 3.49 -14.01 28.25
C PHE A 306 2.30 -14.91 28.60
N THR A 307 1.63 -15.48 27.61
CA THR A 307 0.36 -16.21 27.80
C THR A 307 0.25 -17.36 26.82
N GLU A 308 -0.40 -18.47 27.24
CA GLU A 308 -0.65 -19.62 26.37
C GLU A 308 -1.51 -19.25 25.15
N LEU A 309 -2.61 -18.54 25.40
CA LEU A 309 -3.42 -17.94 24.34
C LEU A 309 -2.75 -16.64 23.87
N PRO A 310 -2.72 -16.37 22.56
CA PRO A 310 -2.08 -15.17 22.06
C PRO A 310 -2.80 -13.91 22.56
N ILE A 311 -2.02 -12.86 22.80
CA ILE A 311 -2.49 -11.50 23.09
C ILE A 311 -1.91 -10.51 22.07
N CYS A 312 -2.52 -9.34 21.95
CA CYS A 312 -2.07 -8.30 21.03
C CYS A 312 -0.99 -7.44 21.68
N THR A 313 0.06 -7.07 20.95
CA THR A 313 1.15 -6.20 21.44
C THR A 313 0.70 -4.78 21.77
N ALA A 314 -0.43 -4.32 21.18
CA ALA A 314 -1.10 -3.08 21.56
C ALA A 314 -2.12 -3.23 22.70
N SER A 315 -2.26 -4.43 23.28
CA SER A 315 -3.16 -4.63 24.41
C SER A 315 -2.54 -4.11 25.70
N ARG A 316 -3.39 -3.61 26.59
CA ARG A 316 -3.01 -3.18 27.95
C ARG A 316 -2.37 -4.33 28.73
N GLN A 317 -2.84 -5.55 28.51
CA GLN A 317 -2.27 -6.75 29.14
C GLN A 317 -0.81 -6.95 28.71
N TYR A 318 -0.54 -6.99 27.41
CA TYR A 318 0.82 -7.19 26.89
C TYR A 318 1.76 -6.05 27.32
N GLN A 319 1.35 -4.79 27.12
CA GLN A 319 2.19 -3.65 27.44
C GLN A 319 2.51 -3.57 28.94
N LYS A 320 1.55 -3.87 29.82
CA LYS A 320 1.82 -3.95 31.27
C LYS A 320 2.86 -5.04 31.58
N LEU A 321 2.65 -6.27 31.10
CA LEU A 321 3.56 -7.39 31.36
C LEU A 321 4.97 -7.10 30.84
N LYS A 322 5.07 -6.51 29.65
CA LYS A 322 6.35 -6.15 29.05
C LYS A 322 7.06 -5.01 29.78
N LEU A 323 6.33 -4.01 30.26
CA LEU A 323 6.87 -2.94 31.11
C LEU A 323 7.31 -3.47 32.48
N ASP A 324 6.58 -4.41 33.07
CA ASP A 324 6.95 -5.02 34.35
C ASP A 324 8.21 -5.89 34.21
N GLN A 325 8.33 -6.66 33.11
CA GLN A 325 9.58 -7.33 32.76
C GLN A 325 10.74 -6.33 32.56
N LEU A 326 10.48 -5.19 31.93
CA LEU A 326 11.52 -4.18 31.70
C LEU A 326 12.10 -3.62 33.01
N LYS A 327 11.31 -3.54 34.08
CA LYS A 327 11.75 -3.08 35.41
C LYS A 327 12.69 -4.05 36.12
N THR A 328 12.74 -5.32 35.71
CA THR A 328 13.64 -6.32 36.33
C THR A 328 15.03 -6.31 35.70
N VAL A 329 15.25 -5.52 34.64
CA VAL A 329 16.54 -5.41 33.95
C VAL A 329 17.18 -4.09 34.36
N GLU A 330 18.43 -4.15 34.84
CA GLU A 330 19.23 -2.95 35.09
C GLU A 330 19.65 -2.34 33.75
N LEU A 331 19.05 -1.19 33.42
CA LEU A 331 19.36 -0.37 32.26
C LEU A 331 19.62 1.05 32.74
N ASP A 332 20.46 1.78 32.01
CA ASP A 332 20.58 3.21 32.24
C ASP A 332 19.22 3.92 31.99
N PRO A 333 18.96 5.08 32.62
CA PRO A 333 17.67 5.76 32.54
C PRO A 333 17.22 6.11 31.11
N ALA A 334 18.17 6.40 30.21
CA ALA A 334 17.84 6.77 28.83
C ALA A 334 17.40 5.54 28.03
N ALA A 335 18.13 4.43 28.12
CA ALA A 335 17.75 3.17 27.49
C ALA A 335 16.42 2.62 28.05
N LEU A 336 16.18 2.74 29.36
CA LEU A 336 14.93 2.35 29.98
C LEU A 336 13.74 3.14 29.41
N LYS A 337 13.87 4.47 29.32
CA LYS A 337 12.84 5.35 28.75
C LYS A 337 12.57 5.03 27.28
N GLN A 338 13.62 4.79 26.50
CA GLN A 338 13.49 4.42 25.09
C GLN A 338 12.73 3.09 24.91
N ARG A 339 13.14 2.03 25.62
CA ARG A 339 12.46 0.73 25.54
C ARG A 339 11.01 0.80 26.01
N ALA A 340 10.73 1.57 27.06
CA ALA A 340 9.35 1.80 27.50
C ALA A 340 8.50 2.50 26.43
N ALA A 341 9.08 3.46 25.70
CA ALA A 341 8.41 4.12 24.58
C ALA A 341 8.14 3.15 23.41
N GLU A 342 9.09 2.27 23.07
CA GLU A 342 8.92 1.25 22.03
C GLU A 342 7.77 0.27 22.35
N ILE A 343 7.62 -0.12 23.62
CA ILE A 343 6.52 -0.97 24.09
C ILE A 343 5.19 -0.24 23.97
N THR A 344 5.12 1.00 24.46
CA THR A 344 3.86 1.74 24.61
C THR A 344 3.39 2.43 23.34
N ARG A 345 4.24 2.58 22.32
CA ARG A 345 3.85 3.23 21.06
C ARG A 345 2.79 2.46 20.25
N LYS A 346 2.58 1.17 20.53
CA LYS A 346 1.65 0.31 19.78
C LYS A 346 0.20 0.72 20.02
N ALA A 347 -0.56 0.90 18.94
CA ALA A 347 -1.94 1.40 18.95
C ALA A 347 -2.97 0.33 18.55
N CYS A 348 -4.23 0.48 18.97
CA CYS A 348 -5.30 -0.48 18.67
C CYS A 348 -5.95 -0.20 17.31
N ILE A 349 -5.20 -0.39 16.24
CA ILE A 349 -5.65 -0.04 14.89
C ILE A 349 -6.88 -0.84 14.40
N CYS A 350 -7.17 -2.03 14.96
CA CYS A 350 -8.39 -2.79 14.65
C CYS A 350 -9.67 -2.00 14.95
N ASN A 351 -9.62 -1.25 16.05
CA ASN A 351 -10.74 -0.48 16.53
C ASN A 351 -10.73 0.88 15.85
N ASP A 352 -9.61 1.57 16.01
CA ASP A 352 -9.47 2.99 15.70
C ASP A 352 -9.61 3.29 14.20
N LEU A 353 -9.16 2.39 13.30
CA LEU A 353 -9.35 2.57 11.84
C LEU A 353 -10.79 2.34 11.37
N ALA A 354 -11.65 1.79 12.21
CA ALA A 354 -13.04 1.48 11.89
C ALA A 354 -14.02 2.43 12.59
N GLU A 355 -13.53 3.46 13.30
CA GLU A 355 -14.39 4.37 14.07
C GLU A 355 -15.14 5.37 13.20
N SER A 356 -14.52 5.91 12.15
CA SER A 356 -15.16 6.94 11.31
C SER A 356 -16.56 6.57 10.78
N PRO A 357 -16.80 5.38 10.18
CA PRO A 357 -18.17 5.03 9.78
C PRO A 357 -19.13 4.88 10.96
N LEU A 358 -18.65 4.45 12.14
CA LEU A 358 -19.49 4.34 13.33
C LEU A 358 -19.86 5.71 13.90
N ILE A 359 -18.95 6.68 13.81
CA ILE A 359 -19.20 8.10 14.15
C ILE A 359 -20.23 8.69 13.20
N ASN A 360 -19.99 8.60 11.88
CA ASN A 360 -20.83 9.22 10.86
C ASN A 360 -22.27 8.66 10.83
N HIS A 361 -22.46 7.41 11.24
CA HIS A 361 -23.77 6.77 11.31
C HIS A 361 -24.37 6.74 12.71
N HIS A 362 -23.79 7.46 13.68
CA HIS A 362 -24.29 7.54 15.06
C HIS A 362 -24.57 6.17 15.69
N ILE A 363 -23.68 5.20 15.46
CA ILE A 363 -23.86 3.85 15.97
C ILE A 363 -23.60 3.84 17.47
N VAL A 364 -24.60 3.48 18.27
CA VAL A 364 -24.50 3.37 19.74
C VAL A 364 -24.08 1.96 20.18
N ALA A 365 -23.58 1.85 21.41
CA ALA A 365 -23.35 0.54 22.02
C ALA A 365 -24.67 -0.14 22.40
N LYS A 366 -24.63 -1.46 22.67
CA LYS A 366 -25.83 -2.26 22.99
C LYS A 366 -26.65 -1.73 24.18
N ASN A 367 -26.02 -1.01 25.09
CA ASN A 367 -26.63 -0.38 26.27
C ASN A 367 -27.18 1.03 25.99
N GLY A 368 -27.21 1.48 24.74
CA GLY A 368 -27.74 2.79 24.33
C GLY A 368 -26.78 3.97 24.55
N THR A 369 -25.58 3.75 25.07
CA THR A 369 -24.58 4.82 25.27
C THR A 369 -23.73 5.03 24.02
N GLU A 370 -23.43 6.28 23.68
CA GLU A 370 -22.39 6.61 22.71
C GLU A 370 -21.00 6.33 23.32
N PRO A 371 -20.24 5.35 22.78
CA PRO A 371 -18.88 5.13 23.26
C PRO A 371 -17.98 6.29 22.82
N LYS A 372 -16.93 6.58 23.59
CA LYS A 372 -15.86 7.46 23.10
C LYS A 372 -15.15 6.77 21.94
N ARG A 373 -15.14 7.41 20.77
CA ARG A 373 -14.54 6.91 19.53
C ARG A 373 -13.33 7.75 19.18
N PHE A 374 -12.24 7.09 18.79
CA PHE A 374 -10.97 7.75 18.46
C PHE A 374 -10.47 7.21 17.12
N THR A 375 -10.64 8.01 16.08
CA THR A 375 -10.24 7.62 14.73
C THR A 375 -8.72 7.59 14.58
N ALA A 376 -8.23 6.50 13.98
CA ALA A 376 -6.92 6.44 13.34
C ALA A 376 -7.08 6.60 11.82
N VAL A 377 -6.07 7.13 11.15
CA VAL A 377 -6.03 7.23 9.68
C VAL A 377 -4.60 7.09 9.20
N CYS A 378 -4.42 6.40 8.06
CA CYS A 378 -3.10 6.10 7.51
C CYS A 378 -2.91 6.75 6.13
N PRO A 379 -2.90 8.10 6.01
CA PRO A 379 -2.74 8.76 4.72
C PRO A 379 -1.32 8.53 4.18
N GLY A 380 -1.17 8.48 2.86
CA GLY A 380 0.15 8.53 2.25
C GLY A 380 0.77 9.94 2.34
N PRO A 381 2.08 10.10 2.12
CA PRO A 381 2.76 11.39 2.24
C PRO A 381 2.19 12.48 1.34
N ASN A 382 1.59 12.10 0.21
CA ASN A 382 1.00 13.01 -0.76
C ASN A 382 -0.19 13.84 -0.19
N ILE A 383 -0.78 13.43 0.94
CA ILE A 383 -1.88 14.21 1.57
C ILE A 383 -1.45 15.64 1.91
N ALA A 384 -0.17 15.86 2.21
CA ALA A 384 0.38 17.14 2.63
C ALA A 384 0.21 18.27 1.60
N TYR A 385 -0.14 17.92 0.36
CA TYR A 385 -0.31 18.86 -0.75
C TYR A 385 -1.78 19.09 -1.11
N PHE A 386 -2.72 18.34 -0.53
CA PHE A 386 -4.15 18.53 -0.78
C PHE A 386 -4.80 19.24 0.42
N SER A 387 -5.20 20.50 0.21
CA SER A 387 -5.51 21.42 1.32
C SER A 387 -7.00 21.61 1.60
N ARG A 388 -7.90 20.93 0.86
CA ARG A 388 -9.34 21.10 1.05
C ARG A 388 -10.14 19.83 0.79
N ILE A 389 -11.34 19.81 1.35
CA ILE A 389 -12.39 18.84 1.05
C ILE A 389 -12.85 19.03 -0.40
N VAL A 390 -13.04 17.94 -1.11
CA VAL A 390 -13.42 17.93 -2.53
C VAL A 390 -14.55 16.96 -2.81
N SER A 391 -15.34 17.26 -3.82
CA SER A 391 -16.33 16.35 -4.39
C SER A 391 -15.67 15.24 -5.21
N LEU A 392 -16.41 14.15 -5.49
CA LEU A 392 -15.96 13.11 -6.41
C LEU A 392 -15.69 13.69 -7.79
N LYS A 393 -16.55 14.61 -8.25
CA LYS A 393 -16.38 15.28 -9.54
C LYS A 393 -15.04 16.02 -9.62
N GLU A 394 -14.72 16.83 -8.62
CA GLU A 394 -13.45 17.56 -8.58
C GLU A 394 -12.23 16.63 -8.55
N MET A 395 -12.28 15.56 -7.77
CA MET A 395 -11.20 14.56 -7.73
C MET A 395 -11.01 13.88 -9.09
N ILE A 396 -12.10 13.51 -9.75
CA ILE A 396 -12.05 12.90 -11.10
C ILE A 396 -11.57 13.91 -12.13
N ASP A 397 -12.00 15.17 -12.06
CA ASP A 397 -11.51 16.25 -12.92
C ASP A 397 -10.03 16.49 -12.71
N HIS A 398 -9.52 16.34 -11.49
CA HIS A 398 -8.10 16.42 -11.18
C HIS A 398 -7.27 15.31 -11.82
N ILE A 399 -7.71 14.05 -11.67
CA ILE A 399 -7.03 12.90 -12.28
C ILE A 399 -6.94 13.03 -13.80
N TYR A 400 -7.98 13.57 -14.44
CA TYR A 400 -8.03 13.76 -15.89
C TYR A 400 -7.54 15.15 -16.36
N GLY A 401 -6.97 15.97 -15.48
CA GLY A 401 -6.35 17.24 -15.85
C GLY A 401 -7.33 18.37 -16.20
N ARG A 402 -8.63 18.23 -15.91
CA ARG A 402 -9.65 19.27 -16.08
C ARG A 402 -9.70 20.27 -14.93
N LEU A 403 -9.13 19.90 -13.79
CA LEU A 403 -8.98 20.72 -12.60
C LEU A 403 -7.58 20.49 -12.01
N ASN A 404 -6.97 21.51 -11.42
CA ASN A 404 -5.73 21.31 -10.65
C ASN A 404 -5.99 21.56 -9.17
N LEU A 405 -6.17 20.49 -8.38
CA LEU A 405 -6.34 20.59 -6.93
C LEU A 405 -5.05 20.99 -6.19
N LEU A 406 -3.92 21.00 -6.89
CA LEU A 406 -2.61 21.38 -6.37
C LEU A 406 -2.18 22.78 -6.83
N GLU A 407 -3.09 23.54 -7.43
CA GLU A 407 -2.81 24.92 -7.83
C GLU A 407 -2.45 25.77 -6.61
N GLY A 408 -1.38 26.57 -6.72
CA GLY A 408 -0.83 27.35 -5.61
C GLY A 408 0.06 26.57 -4.64
N VAL A 409 0.24 25.25 -4.82
CA VAL A 409 1.16 24.44 -4.02
C VAL A 409 2.56 24.48 -4.65
N ALA A 410 3.33 25.53 -4.34
CA ALA A 410 4.60 25.83 -5.02
C ALA A 410 5.70 24.75 -4.89
N ALA A 411 5.62 23.87 -3.89
CA ALA A 411 6.75 23.04 -3.47
C ALA A 411 6.53 21.52 -3.58
N ARG A 412 5.45 21.02 -4.22
CA ARG A 412 5.28 19.56 -4.35
C ARG A 412 6.37 18.98 -5.27
N PRO A 413 7.21 18.05 -4.80
CA PRO A 413 8.18 17.35 -5.64
C PRO A 413 7.48 16.35 -6.57
N SER A 414 8.19 15.91 -7.61
CA SER A 414 7.80 14.74 -8.41
C SER A 414 7.52 13.54 -7.51
N MET A 415 6.53 12.70 -7.83
CA MET A 415 6.27 11.46 -7.09
C MET A 415 7.52 10.56 -6.94
N PHE A 416 8.43 10.59 -7.92
CA PHE A 416 9.69 9.85 -7.90
C PHE A 416 10.71 10.47 -6.93
N ILE A 417 10.82 11.80 -6.90
CA ILE A 417 11.68 12.51 -5.94
C ILE A 417 11.15 12.33 -4.52
N LYS A 418 9.81 12.38 -4.33
CA LYS A 418 9.22 12.15 -3.01
C LYS A 418 9.52 10.74 -2.50
N GLU A 419 9.39 9.74 -3.36
CA GLU A 419 9.76 8.37 -3.00
C GLU A 419 11.26 8.25 -2.68
N LEU A 420 12.14 8.87 -3.47
CA LEU A 420 13.57 8.90 -3.19
C LEU A 420 13.87 9.50 -1.82
N GLN A 421 13.29 10.67 -1.52
CA GLN A 421 13.42 11.33 -0.22
C GLN A 421 13.03 10.37 0.92
N LEU A 422 11.86 9.73 0.84
CA LEU A 422 11.38 8.81 1.86
C LEU A 422 12.33 7.61 2.05
N ASN A 423 12.88 7.07 0.96
CA ASN A 423 13.86 5.99 1.03
C ASN A 423 15.17 6.44 1.68
N ILE A 424 15.68 7.63 1.36
CA ILE A 424 16.88 8.20 1.99
C ILE A 424 16.65 8.42 3.48
N GLU A 425 15.51 8.99 3.87
CA GLU A 425 15.16 9.21 5.27
C GLU A 425 15.09 7.89 6.05
N TYR A 426 14.50 6.86 5.45
CA TYR A 426 14.49 5.52 6.03
C TYR A 426 15.91 4.94 6.15
N PHE A 427 16.70 5.00 5.08
CA PHE A 427 18.09 4.53 5.06
C PHE A 427 18.94 5.20 6.15
N VAL A 428 18.86 6.53 6.26
CA VAL A 428 19.58 7.31 7.29
C VAL A 428 19.17 6.87 8.71
N LYS A 429 17.88 6.61 8.95
CA LYS A 429 17.40 6.11 10.25
C LYS A 429 17.98 4.73 10.56
N GLU A 430 17.99 3.81 9.59
CA GLU A 430 18.54 2.47 9.78
C GLU A 430 20.06 2.48 10.01
N VAL A 431 20.80 3.32 9.29
CA VAL A 431 22.25 3.52 9.52
C VAL A 431 22.50 3.98 10.94
N LYS A 432 21.83 5.06 11.39
CA LYS A 432 21.99 5.61 12.74
C LYS A 432 21.64 4.61 13.83
N LYS A 433 20.62 3.79 13.61
CA LYS A 433 20.17 2.76 14.55
C LYS A 433 21.23 1.70 14.82
N ILE A 434 22.01 1.31 13.80
CA ILE A 434 23.01 0.24 13.94
C ILE A 434 24.44 0.75 14.13
N ALA A 435 24.69 2.03 13.83
CA ALA A 435 26.01 2.65 13.87
C ALA A 435 26.83 2.40 15.15
N PRO A 436 26.24 2.30 16.37
CA PRO A 436 27.03 2.04 17.57
C PRO A 436 27.76 0.69 17.57
N ALA A 437 27.19 -0.34 16.94
CA ALA A 437 27.77 -1.69 16.89
C ALA A 437 27.13 -2.53 15.75
N PRO A 438 27.48 -2.24 14.47
CA PRO A 438 26.86 -2.92 13.34
C PRO A 438 27.43 -4.34 13.18
N SER A 439 26.57 -5.33 12.97
CA SER A 439 27.00 -6.68 12.56
C SER A 439 27.37 -6.71 11.08
N GLN A 440 28.23 -7.65 10.67
CA GLN A 440 28.65 -7.82 9.28
C GLN A 440 27.47 -7.95 8.31
N LYS A 441 26.45 -8.73 8.68
CA LYS A 441 25.23 -8.90 7.89
C LYS A 441 24.46 -7.59 7.70
N GLN A 442 24.41 -6.73 8.72
CA GLN A 442 23.76 -5.43 8.61
C GLN A 442 24.56 -4.47 7.72
N ILE A 443 25.89 -4.52 7.79
CA ILE A 443 26.76 -3.75 6.90
C ILE A 443 26.54 -4.16 5.44
N GLU A 444 26.50 -5.46 5.14
CA GLU A 444 26.23 -5.98 3.80
C GLU A 444 24.87 -5.52 3.28
N HIS A 445 23.83 -5.64 4.10
CA HIS A 445 22.49 -5.19 3.75
C HIS A 445 22.42 -3.68 3.45
N LEU A 446 23.04 -2.84 4.28
CA LEU A 446 23.08 -1.39 4.03
C LEU A 446 23.90 -1.02 2.80
N ASN A 447 24.96 -1.78 2.48
CA ASN A 447 25.71 -1.57 1.24
C ASN A 447 24.90 -1.98 0.00
N GLU A 448 24.10 -3.03 0.07
CA GLU A 448 23.13 -3.37 -0.98
C GLU A 448 22.06 -2.28 -1.13
N PHE A 449 21.48 -1.82 -0.02
CA PHE A 449 20.50 -0.73 -0.02
C PHE A 449 21.07 0.54 -0.68
N LYS A 450 22.28 0.94 -0.26
CA LYS A 450 23.04 2.05 -0.85
C LYS A 450 23.18 1.87 -2.36
N LYS A 451 23.66 0.70 -2.80
CA LYS A 451 23.88 0.42 -4.23
C LYS A 451 22.58 0.62 -5.02
N ASN A 452 21.48 0.03 -4.56
CA ASN A 452 20.18 0.12 -5.22
C ASN A 452 19.68 1.57 -5.30
N LEU A 453 19.87 2.37 -4.24
CA LEU A 453 19.54 3.81 -4.26
C LEU A 453 20.35 4.58 -5.30
N MET A 454 21.68 4.36 -5.34
CA MET A 454 22.55 5.06 -6.28
C MET A 454 22.24 4.70 -7.74
N GLU A 455 21.96 3.42 -8.02
CA GLU A 455 21.50 2.96 -9.33
C GLU A 455 20.13 3.56 -9.70
N GLY A 456 19.21 3.64 -8.73
CA GLY A 456 17.91 4.30 -8.92
C GLY A 456 18.02 5.80 -9.19
N MET A 457 18.92 6.50 -8.50
CA MET A 457 19.21 7.92 -8.76
C MET A 457 19.78 8.13 -10.16
N GLU A 458 20.68 7.25 -10.61
CA GLU A 458 21.24 7.32 -11.96
C GLU A 458 20.17 7.10 -13.03
N TYR A 459 19.29 6.11 -12.83
CA TYR A 459 18.12 5.93 -13.69
C TYR A 459 17.24 7.19 -13.74
N TYR A 460 16.98 7.85 -12.60
CA TYR A 460 16.21 9.09 -12.56
C TYR A 460 16.89 10.27 -13.26
N ARG A 461 18.23 10.35 -13.21
CA ARG A 461 19.01 11.35 -13.95
C ARG A 461 18.74 11.26 -15.45
N GLU A 462 18.61 10.05 -15.99
CA GLU A 462 18.26 9.81 -17.39
C GLU A 462 16.76 9.94 -17.68
N LEU A 463 15.90 9.65 -16.70
CA LEU A 463 14.45 9.66 -16.85
C LEU A 463 13.87 11.07 -16.97
N PHE A 464 14.24 11.98 -16.07
CA PHE A 464 13.59 13.30 -15.99
C PHE A 464 13.67 14.14 -17.26
N PRO A 465 14.79 14.13 -18.03
CA PRO A 465 14.83 14.76 -19.35
C PRO A 465 13.78 14.24 -20.34
N ARG A 466 13.31 12.99 -20.19
CA ARG A 466 12.33 12.35 -21.07
C ARG A 466 10.87 12.70 -20.71
N MET A 467 10.63 13.42 -19.62
CA MET A 467 9.30 13.91 -19.24
C MET A 467 8.92 15.17 -20.05
N ILE A 468 8.76 15.00 -21.37
CA ILE A 468 8.59 16.13 -22.32
C ILE A 468 7.30 16.93 -22.13
N GLU A 469 6.26 16.31 -21.56
CA GLU A 469 4.97 16.94 -21.23
C GLU A 469 5.07 17.88 -20.00
N GLU A 470 6.16 17.80 -19.26
CA GLU A 470 6.47 18.75 -18.19
C GLU A 470 7.16 20.00 -18.73
N THR A 471 7.21 21.07 -17.92
CA THR A 471 7.95 22.28 -18.29
C THR A 471 9.45 22.07 -18.15
N GLU A 472 10.26 22.85 -18.87
CA GLU A 472 11.72 22.85 -18.69
C GLU A 472 12.11 23.17 -17.25
N GLU A 473 11.44 24.16 -16.64
CA GLU A 473 11.61 24.53 -15.24
C GLU A 473 11.36 23.34 -14.30
N TYR A 474 10.27 22.59 -14.51
CA TYR A 474 9.96 21.40 -13.72
C TYR A 474 11.06 20.35 -13.83
N ARG A 475 11.53 20.05 -15.05
CA ARG A 475 12.61 19.07 -15.27
C ARG A 475 13.91 19.53 -14.62
N ALA A 476 14.29 20.79 -14.78
CA ALA A 476 15.49 21.38 -14.19
C ALA A 476 15.45 21.32 -12.66
N ARG A 477 14.32 21.71 -12.05
CA ARG A 477 14.11 21.64 -10.60
C ARG A 477 14.19 20.20 -10.09
N THR A 478 13.56 19.25 -10.78
CA THR A 478 13.56 17.84 -10.37
C THR A 478 14.97 17.24 -10.44
N LEU A 479 15.77 17.59 -11.46
CA LEU A 479 17.18 17.20 -11.55
C LEU A 479 18.04 17.86 -10.47
N ALA A 480 17.81 19.13 -10.14
CA ALA A 480 18.51 19.80 -9.05
C ALA A 480 18.21 19.12 -7.70
N GLN A 481 16.95 18.78 -7.43
CA GLN A 481 16.55 18.03 -6.22
C GLN A 481 17.21 16.65 -6.16
N LEU A 482 17.25 15.93 -7.29
CA LEU A 482 17.94 14.64 -7.37
C LEU A 482 19.42 14.77 -7.01
N GLN A 483 20.10 15.78 -7.56
CA GLN A 483 21.51 16.04 -7.29
C GLN A 483 21.74 16.42 -5.82
N GLU A 484 20.90 17.27 -5.24
CA GLU A 484 20.96 17.62 -3.80
C GLU A 484 20.82 16.37 -2.92
N PHE A 485 19.84 15.51 -3.20
CA PHE A 485 19.66 14.27 -2.44
C PHE A 485 20.84 13.31 -2.57
N LYS A 486 21.45 13.23 -3.75
CA LYS A 486 22.65 12.44 -3.99
C LYS A 486 23.83 12.95 -3.17
N GLU A 487 24.11 14.25 -3.23
CA GLU A 487 25.22 14.89 -2.49
C GLU A 487 25.05 14.73 -0.97
N ARG A 488 23.82 14.93 -0.47
CA ARG A 488 23.50 14.74 0.95
C ARG A 488 23.70 13.29 1.40
N LEU A 489 23.32 12.33 0.57
CA LEU A 489 23.53 10.91 0.85
C LEU A 489 25.02 10.56 0.85
N GLU A 490 25.78 11.04 -0.13
CA GLU A 490 27.23 10.85 -0.23
C GLU A 490 27.97 11.44 0.98
N ALA A 491 27.64 12.67 1.37
CA ALA A 491 28.17 13.31 2.58
C ALA A 491 27.85 12.51 3.84
N PHE A 492 26.59 12.08 4.00
CA PHE A 492 26.17 11.25 5.13
C PHE A 492 26.95 9.93 5.19
N MET A 493 27.17 9.27 4.05
CA MET A 493 27.97 8.04 4.00
C MET A 493 29.44 8.27 4.33
N ALA A 494 30.01 9.42 3.92
CA ALA A 494 31.38 9.80 4.25
C ALA A 494 31.56 10.03 5.77
N GLU A 495 30.53 10.47 6.48
CA GLU A 495 30.54 10.57 7.95
C GLU A 495 30.45 9.21 8.65
N HIS A 496 30.01 8.16 7.96
CA HIS A 496 29.77 6.81 8.51
C HIS A 496 30.71 5.76 7.89
N THR A 497 32.01 6.07 7.82
CA THR A 497 33.04 5.22 7.19
C THR A 497 33.12 3.82 7.78
N ALA A 498 32.82 3.64 9.07
CA ALA A 498 32.78 2.33 9.72
C ALA A 498 31.79 1.34 9.06
N ILE A 499 30.76 1.84 8.36
CA ILE A 499 29.76 1.04 7.63
C ILE A 499 30.06 1.05 6.12
N PHE A 500 30.51 2.19 5.56
CA PHE A 500 30.58 2.42 4.12
C PHE A 500 32.00 2.53 3.55
N SER A 501 33.01 2.08 4.29
CA SER A 501 34.41 2.04 3.84
C SER A 501 34.49 1.56 2.39
N GLN A 502 35.12 2.36 1.51
CA GLN A 502 35.35 1.93 0.13
C GLN A 502 36.15 0.62 0.17
N PRO A 503 35.82 -0.39 -0.65
CA PRO A 503 36.76 -1.48 -0.88
C PRO A 503 38.05 -0.81 -1.37
N ALA A 504 39.17 -1.09 -0.72
CA ALA A 504 40.47 -0.64 -1.18
C ALA A 504 40.54 -0.91 -2.68
N ARG A 505 40.69 0.14 -3.49
CA ARG A 505 41.14 -0.02 -4.87
C ARG A 505 42.40 -0.85 -4.77
N HIS A 506 42.34 -2.11 -5.18
CA HIS A 506 43.55 -2.86 -5.48
C HIS A 506 44.26 -2.06 -6.56
N LEU A 507 45.24 -1.25 -6.12
CA LEU A 507 46.29 -0.75 -6.97
C LEU A 507 46.90 -1.99 -7.59
N VAL A 508 46.57 -2.20 -8.87
CA VAL A 508 47.32 -3.07 -9.75
C VAL A 508 48.73 -2.48 -9.76
N ALA A 509 49.63 -3.10 -9.00
CA ALA A 509 51.05 -2.81 -9.09
C ALA A 509 51.51 -3.19 -10.49
N ALA A 510 52.28 -2.27 -11.07
CA ALA A 510 52.82 -2.28 -12.43
C ALA A 510 53.69 -3.50 -12.74
#